data_AF-A0A4R2CMI6-F1
#
_entry.id   AF-A0A4R2CMI6-F1
#
_cell.length_a   1.000
_cell.length_b   1.000
_cell.length_c   1.000
_cell.angle_alpha   90.00
_cell.angle_beta   90.00
_cell.angle_gamma   90.00
#
_symmetry.space_group_name_H-M   'P 1'
#
loop_
_entity.id
_entity.type
_entity.pdbx_description
1 polymer ?
#
loop_
_entity_poly.entity_id
_entity_poly.type
_entity_poly.pdbx_seq_one_letter_code
_entity_poly.pdbx_strand_id
1 'polypeptide(L)'
;MSNDENNGMPKTNAWDAVAFLARSGLGAVPVAGAFLSEVVSTLIPNQRSARVEAYIKALSERLDAVIDNEAMRDLANPWKIDLFEEGAFQAARAVTDQRREYIVSVVSRGLTGDDLAAADARTILSIIKELDERQILILARYLPQYGWGSDYYKQHAAVLDISEPLTMGSSQQTLTKRAYYDHAVSKLVALNLLKESFRTGEYQLPKLDHNGRPEVSNRTLARLGAQVLEHLGFEVNIESYY
;
A
#
# COMPACT_ATOMS: atom_id res chain seq x y z
N MET A 1 -6.63 6.48 61.64
CA MET A 1 -5.46 6.29 60.76
C MET A 1 -5.95 5.57 59.52
N SER A 2 -6.04 6.31 58.43
CA SER A 2 -6.45 5.86 57.10
C SER A 2 -5.32 5.07 56.44
N ASN A 3 -5.66 4.02 55.70
CA ASN A 3 -5.01 3.64 54.45
C ASN A 3 -5.87 2.57 53.77
N ASP A 4 -6.74 3.01 52.86
CA ASP A 4 -7.23 2.17 51.78
C ASP A 4 -6.39 2.48 50.55
N GLU A 5 -5.69 1.45 50.09
CA GLU A 5 -5.02 1.41 48.80
C GLU A 5 -6.07 1.46 47.69
N ASN A 6 -5.99 2.46 46.81
CA ASN A 6 -6.67 2.38 45.52
C ASN A 6 -5.63 2.37 44.40
N ASN A 7 -5.30 1.15 43.99
CA ASN A 7 -4.49 0.84 42.82
C ASN A 7 -5.29 1.16 41.54
N GLY A 8 -5.16 2.38 41.05
CA GLY A 8 -5.73 2.81 39.78
C GLY A 8 -4.75 2.61 38.61
N MET A 9 -5.05 1.66 37.72
CA MET A 9 -4.40 1.57 36.40
C MET A 9 -4.44 2.92 35.66
N PRO A 10 -3.41 3.30 34.90
CA PRO A 10 -3.44 4.53 34.12
C PRO A 10 -4.49 4.40 33.00
N LYS A 11 -5.61 5.10 33.15
CA LYS A 11 -6.61 5.31 32.09
C LYS A 11 -5.98 6.22 31.03
N THR A 12 -5.43 5.63 29.98
CA THR A 12 -5.08 6.38 28.78
C THR A 12 -6.35 6.74 28.05
N ASN A 13 -6.67 8.03 28.08
CA ASN A 13 -7.90 8.57 27.53
C ASN A 13 -7.65 9.03 26.10
N ALA A 14 -8.62 8.85 25.20
CA ALA A 14 -8.59 9.40 23.83
C ALA A 14 -8.31 10.93 23.81
N TRP A 15 -8.59 11.60 24.93
CA TRP A 15 -8.21 12.97 25.22
C TRP A 15 -6.70 13.25 25.16
N ASP A 16 -5.83 12.25 25.39
CA ASP A 16 -4.38 12.41 25.25
C ASP A 16 -3.93 12.46 23.79
N ALA A 17 -4.62 11.77 22.87
CA ALA A 17 -4.34 11.86 21.44
C ALA A 17 -4.79 13.22 20.87
N VAL A 18 -6.00 13.67 21.24
CA VAL A 18 -6.50 15.02 20.89
C VAL A 18 -5.65 16.11 21.53
N ALA A 19 -5.22 15.94 22.78
CA ALA A 19 -4.31 16.86 23.45
C ALA A 19 -2.89 16.81 22.87
N PHE A 20 -2.43 15.67 22.36
CA PHE A 20 -1.16 15.56 21.65
C PHE A 20 -1.21 16.27 20.30
N LEU A 21 -2.30 16.13 19.54
CA LEU A 21 -2.55 16.91 18.33
C LEU A 21 -2.57 18.43 18.65
N ALA A 22 -3.22 18.83 19.74
CA ALA A 22 -3.24 20.22 20.18
C ALA A 22 -1.86 20.74 20.68
N ARG A 23 -1.04 19.88 21.33
CA ARG A 23 0.27 20.24 21.90
C ARG A 23 1.43 20.12 20.89
N SER A 24 1.30 19.33 19.84
CA SER A 24 2.31 19.15 18.78
C SER A 24 2.34 20.30 17.77
N GLY A 25 1.50 21.32 17.95
CA GLY A 25 1.42 22.48 17.07
C GLY A 25 0.34 22.38 15.99
N LEU A 26 -0.56 21.38 16.03
CA LEU A 26 -1.65 21.25 15.05
C LEU A 26 -2.85 22.17 15.34
N GLY A 27 -2.76 23.04 16.35
CA GLY A 27 -3.62 24.21 16.49
C GLY A 27 -3.45 25.26 15.37
N ALA A 28 -2.58 24.99 14.39
CA ALA A 28 -2.29 25.86 13.25
C ALA A 28 -2.49 25.19 11.87
N VAL A 29 -3.30 24.12 11.78
CA VAL A 29 -3.68 23.53 10.49
C VAL A 29 -5.12 23.95 10.15
N PRO A 30 -5.35 24.95 9.28
CA PRO A 30 -6.62 25.66 9.26
C PRO A 30 -7.79 24.94 8.59
N VAL A 31 -7.61 23.76 7.97
CA VAL A 31 -8.61 23.22 7.03
C VAL A 31 -8.93 21.73 7.29
N ALA A 32 -7.99 20.80 7.20
CA ALA A 32 -8.28 19.36 7.37
C ALA A 32 -8.48 18.91 8.85
N GLY A 33 -8.07 19.72 9.82
CA GLY A 33 -8.06 19.36 11.24
C GLY A 33 -9.43 19.08 11.85
N ALA A 34 -10.49 19.76 11.38
CA ALA A 34 -11.84 19.59 11.92
C ALA A 34 -12.41 18.20 11.60
N PHE A 35 -12.34 17.78 10.32
CA PHE A 35 -12.78 16.45 9.86
C PHE A 35 -12.00 15.33 10.56
N LEU A 36 -10.67 15.44 10.61
CA LEU A 36 -9.82 14.41 11.21
C LEU A 36 -10.05 14.28 12.73
N SER A 37 -10.32 15.40 13.42
CA SER A 37 -10.55 15.39 14.88
C SER A 37 -11.83 14.66 15.31
N GLU A 38 -12.87 14.65 14.47
CA GLU A 38 -14.15 13.99 14.75
C GLU A 38 -14.00 12.46 14.72
N VAL A 39 -13.32 11.94 13.69
CA VAL A 39 -13.18 10.49 13.45
C VAL A 39 -12.13 9.84 14.37
N VAL A 40 -11.16 10.60 14.87
CA VAL A 40 -10.10 10.08 15.77
C VAL A 40 -10.65 9.60 17.12
N SER A 41 -11.78 10.14 17.57
CA SER A 41 -12.33 9.87 18.90
C SER A 41 -12.82 8.42 19.12
N THR A 42 -13.07 7.66 18.04
CA THR A 42 -13.68 6.32 18.09
C THR A 42 -12.70 5.16 17.87
N LEU A 43 -11.47 5.40 17.39
CA LEU A 43 -10.69 4.34 16.70
C LEU A 43 -9.48 3.72 17.46
N ILE A 44 -9.07 4.17 18.66
CA ILE A 44 -7.68 3.91 19.10
C ILE A 44 -7.47 3.51 20.58
N PRO A 45 -6.90 2.31 20.84
CA PRO A 45 -6.13 1.99 22.04
C PRO A 45 -4.59 1.84 21.82
N ASN A 46 -3.84 2.64 22.58
CA ASN A 46 -2.50 2.56 23.19
C ASN A 46 -1.20 1.94 22.59
N GLN A 47 -1.17 1.41 21.36
CA GLN A 47 0.12 1.26 20.61
C GLN A 47 -0.06 1.44 19.10
N ARG A 48 -1.29 1.20 18.62
CA ARG A 48 -1.73 1.57 17.28
C ARG A 48 -1.92 3.08 17.14
N SER A 49 -1.98 3.81 18.25
CA SER A 49 -2.13 5.27 18.30
C SER A 49 -1.06 5.99 17.51
N ALA A 50 0.22 5.72 17.78
CA ALA A 50 1.32 6.40 17.09
C ALA A 50 1.31 6.19 15.57
N ARG A 51 0.89 5.00 15.11
CA ARG A 51 0.80 4.69 13.67
C ARG A 51 -0.38 5.37 13.00
N VAL A 52 -1.53 5.39 13.67
CA VAL A 52 -2.72 6.11 13.19
C VAL A 52 -2.45 7.60 13.18
N GLU A 53 -1.76 8.12 14.19
CA GLU A 53 -1.38 9.52 14.27
C GLU A 53 -0.39 9.92 13.16
N ALA A 54 0.63 9.10 12.91
CA ALA A 54 1.55 9.31 11.79
C ALA A 54 0.81 9.33 10.44
N TYR A 55 -0.18 8.44 10.27
CA TYR A 55 -1.04 8.42 9.09
C TYR A 55 -1.89 9.70 8.97
N ILE A 56 -2.54 10.13 10.05
CA ILE A 56 -3.38 11.35 10.07
C ILE A 56 -2.54 12.58 9.74
N LYS A 57 -1.36 12.69 10.34
CA LYS A 57 -0.44 13.79 10.09
C LYS A 57 -0.03 13.85 8.62
N ALA A 58 0.46 12.74 8.08
CA ALA A 58 0.88 12.65 6.68
C ALA A 58 -0.28 12.88 5.71
N LEU A 59 -1.49 12.42 6.05
CA LEU A 59 -2.68 12.68 5.24
C LEU A 59 -3.06 14.16 5.28
N SER A 60 -3.10 14.78 6.46
CA SER A 60 -3.40 16.21 6.61
C SER A 60 -2.46 17.05 5.77
N GLU A 61 -1.15 16.83 5.88
CA GLU A 61 -0.12 17.57 5.12
C GLU A 61 -0.36 17.49 3.60
N ARG A 62 -0.83 16.34 3.09
CA ARG A 62 -1.16 16.20 1.66
C ARG A 62 -2.48 16.85 1.29
N LEU A 63 -3.49 16.80 2.16
CA LEU A 63 -4.79 17.41 1.89
C LEU A 63 -4.71 18.95 1.95
N ASP A 64 -4.00 19.51 2.92
CA ASP A 64 -3.86 20.96 3.08
C ASP A 64 -3.13 21.61 1.87
N ALA A 65 -2.33 20.83 1.15
CA ALA A 65 -1.67 21.29 -0.08
C ALA A 65 -2.61 21.37 -1.30
N VAL A 66 -3.78 20.71 -1.26
CA VAL A 66 -4.63 20.47 -2.44
C VAL A 66 -6.07 20.91 -2.25
N ILE A 67 -6.61 20.85 -1.02
CA ILE A 67 -8.03 21.05 -0.74
C ILE A 67 -8.30 22.47 -0.23
N ASP A 68 -9.27 23.13 -0.86
CA ASP A 68 -9.84 24.40 -0.39
C ASP A 68 -11.08 24.20 0.50
N ASN A 69 -11.64 25.31 0.99
CA ASN A 69 -12.80 25.28 1.89
C ASN A 69 -14.09 24.73 1.24
N GLU A 70 -14.20 24.72 -0.08
CA GLU A 70 -15.39 24.22 -0.77
C GLU A 70 -15.32 22.70 -0.93
N ALA A 71 -14.17 22.18 -1.36
CA ALA A 71 -13.89 20.75 -1.42
C ALA A 71 -13.89 20.06 -0.04
N MET A 72 -13.72 20.83 1.05
CA MET A 72 -13.87 20.29 2.42
C MET A 72 -15.25 19.74 2.73
N ARG A 73 -16.31 20.38 2.21
CA ARG A 73 -17.68 19.94 2.49
C ARG A 73 -17.97 18.59 1.86
N ASP A 74 -17.30 18.29 0.77
CA ASP A 74 -17.43 17.03 0.06
C ASP A 74 -16.74 15.87 0.81
N LEU A 75 -15.72 16.13 1.63
CA LEU A 75 -15.09 15.07 2.45
C LEU A 75 -16.04 14.43 3.47
N ALA A 76 -17.11 15.12 3.84
CA ALA A 76 -18.14 14.57 4.71
C ALA A 76 -19.10 13.59 4.00
N ASN A 77 -18.88 13.31 2.71
CA ASN A 77 -19.69 12.33 2.00
C ASN A 77 -19.37 10.89 2.46
N PRO A 78 -20.34 9.94 2.39
CA PRO A 78 -20.14 8.60 2.91
C PRO A 78 -18.98 7.80 2.28
N TRP A 79 -18.71 8.00 0.98
CA TRP A 79 -17.63 7.30 0.27
C TRP A 79 -16.25 7.72 0.79
N LYS A 80 -16.07 9.02 1.02
CA LYS A 80 -14.82 9.60 1.54
C LYS A 80 -14.61 9.27 3.02
N ILE A 81 -15.67 9.22 3.81
CA ILE A 81 -15.60 8.74 5.21
C ILE A 81 -15.18 7.27 5.25
N ASP A 82 -15.83 6.38 4.50
CA ASP A 82 -15.46 4.95 4.46
C ASP A 82 -14.01 4.74 4.00
N LEU A 83 -13.57 5.48 2.97
CA LEU A 83 -12.19 5.43 2.49
C LEU A 83 -11.20 5.86 3.58
N PHE A 84 -11.48 6.95 4.28
CA PHE A 84 -10.65 7.43 5.38
C PHE A 84 -10.56 6.40 6.52
N GLU A 85 -11.70 5.83 6.93
CA GLU A 85 -11.78 4.85 8.01
C GLU A 85 -11.00 3.57 7.68
N GLU A 86 -11.15 3.04 6.45
CA GLU A 86 -10.35 1.90 6.02
C GLU A 86 -8.85 2.24 6.03
N GLY A 87 -8.49 3.42 5.50
CA GLY A 87 -7.11 3.88 5.49
C GLY A 87 -6.51 3.91 6.89
N ALA A 88 -7.24 4.49 7.85
CA ALA A 88 -6.83 4.52 9.26
C ALA A 88 -6.70 3.10 9.85
N PHE A 89 -7.65 2.21 9.58
CA PHE A 89 -7.65 0.83 10.07
C PHE A 89 -6.48 0.00 9.52
N GLN A 90 -6.12 0.20 8.24
CA GLN A 90 -4.95 -0.43 7.64
C GLN A 90 -3.66 0.18 8.18
N ALA A 91 -3.56 1.51 8.29
CA ALA A 91 -2.38 2.20 8.80
C ALA A 91 -2.06 1.81 10.26
N ALA A 92 -3.09 1.60 11.07
CA ALA A 92 -2.97 1.09 12.44
C ALA A 92 -2.23 -0.27 12.53
N ARG A 93 -2.34 -1.09 11.47
CA ARG A 93 -1.74 -2.42 11.36
C ARG A 93 -0.46 -2.45 10.52
N ALA A 94 -0.20 -1.42 9.72
CA ALA A 94 0.98 -1.32 8.88
C ALA A 94 2.25 -1.38 9.74
N VAL A 95 3.11 -2.37 9.49
CA VAL A 95 4.35 -2.56 10.27
C VAL A 95 5.40 -1.52 9.88
N THR A 96 5.53 -1.22 8.59
CA THR A 96 6.55 -0.32 8.04
C THR A 96 6.00 1.08 7.77
N ASP A 97 6.87 2.09 7.81
CA ASP A 97 6.54 3.46 7.38
C ASP A 97 6.17 3.51 5.90
N GLN A 98 6.91 2.79 5.05
CA GLN A 98 6.63 2.71 3.61
C GLN A 98 5.20 2.22 3.32
N ARG A 99 4.70 1.24 4.10
CA ARG A 99 3.32 0.78 3.97
C ARG A 99 2.31 1.86 4.36
N ARG A 100 2.62 2.67 5.38
CA ARG A 100 1.77 3.81 5.75
C ARG A 100 1.77 4.88 4.65
N GLU A 101 2.92 5.22 4.09
CA GLU A 101 3.05 6.14 2.96
C GLU A 101 2.20 5.71 1.76
N TYR A 102 2.23 4.41 1.43
CA TYR A 102 1.36 3.83 0.40
C TYR A 102 -0.13 4.05 0.70
N ILE A 103 -0.56 3.79 1.93
CA ILE A 103 -1.97 3.99 2.34
C ILE A 103 -2.34 5.48 2.27
N VAL A 104 -1.48 6.37 2.76
CA VAL A 104 -1.68 7.83 2.67
C VAL A 104 -1.81 8.27 1.21
N SER A 105 -0.97 7.72 0.32
CA SER A 105 -1.00 8.02 -1.11
C SER A 105 -2.31 7.60 -1.77
N VAL A 106 -2.80 6.40 -1.46
CA VAL A 106 -4.07 5.91 -2.01
C VAL A 106 -5.24 6.76 -1.49
N VAL A 107 -5.29 7.00 -0.17
CA VAL A 107 -6.40 7.73 0.46
C VAL A 107 -6.42 9.19 0.01
N SER A 108 -5.28 9.88 -0.02
CA SER A 108 -5.22 11.28 -0.46
C SER A 108 -5.74 11.46 -1.88
N ARG A 109 -5.41 10.55 -2.81
CA ARG A 109 -5.95 10.57 -4.17
C ARG A 109 -7.46 10.39 -4.21
N GLY A 110 -8.02 9.46 -3.43
CA GLY A 110 -9.47 9.25 -3.38
C GLY A 110 -10.23 10.40 -2.71
N LEU A 111 -9.66 11.01 -1.66
CA LEU A 111 -10.29 12.15 -0.97
C LEU A 111 -10.27 13.43 -1.81
N THR A 112 -9.24 13.63 -2.63
CA THR A 112 -9.10 14.80 -3.51
C THR A 112 -9.85 14.66 -4.84
N GLY A 113 -10.30 13.45 -5.19
CA GLY A 113 -11.11 13.18 -6.37
C GLY A 113 -12.62 13.22 -6.12
N ASP A 114 -13.38 12.72 -7.09
CA ASP A 114 -14.83 12.52 -6.99
C ASP A 114 -15.19 11.19 -6.28
N ASP A 115 -16.47 10.87 -6.18
CA ASP A 115 -16.95 9.64 -5.55
C ASP A 115 -16.42 8.37 -6.25
N LEU A 116 -16.23 8.42 -7.57
CA LEU A 116 -15.67 7.30 -8.32
C LEU A 116 -14.19 7.11 -7.95
N ALA A 117 -13.42 8.18 -7.85
CA ALA A 117 -12.03 8.14 -7.37
C ALA A 117 -11.94 7.59 -5.93
N ALA A 118 -12.90 7.91 -5.07
CA ALA A 118 -12.96 7.35 -3.73
C ALA A 118 -13.22 5.83 -3.75
N ALA A 119 -14.15 5.37 -4.59
CA ALA A 119 -14.44 3.94 -4.79
C ALA A 119 -13.26 3.16 -5.42
N ASP A 120 -12.57 3.78 -6.38
CA ASP A 120 -11.36 3.22 -6.98
C ASP A 120 -10.25 3.10 -5.93
N ALA A 121 -9.99 4.17 -5.17
CA ALA A 121 -9.02 4.14 -4.07
C ALA A 121 -9.36 3.07 -3.02
N ARG A 122 -10.64 2.86 -2.72
CA ARG A 122 -11.11 1.79 -1.83
C ARG A 122 -10.77 0.40 -2.37
N THR A 123 -10.95 0.20 -3.67
CA THR A 123 -10.57 -1.04 -4.36
C THR A 123 -9.05 -1.25 -4.29
N ILE A 124 -8.26 -0.21 -4.52
CA ILE A 124 -6.80 -0.27 -4.38
C ILE A 124 -6.39 -0.62 -2.95
N LEU A 125 -7.01 -0.03 -1.92
CA LEU A 125 -6.78 -0.40 -0.51
C LEU A 125 -7.06 -1.88 -0.26
N SER A 126 -8.11 -2.44 -0.87
CA SER A 126 -8.40 -3.88 -0.77
C SER A 126 -7.31 -4.74 -1.42
N ILE A 127 -6.79 -4.33 -2.58
CA ILE A 127 -5.71 -5.04 -3.26
C ILE A 127 -4.43 -4.99 -2.43
N ILE A 128 -3.98 -3.81 -1.99
CA ILE A 128 -2.70 -3.69 -1.29
C ILE A 128 -2.72 -4.32 0.10
N LYS A 129 -3.90 -4.49 0.71
CA LYS A 129 -4.10 -5.27 1.93
C LYS A 129 -3.73 -6.75 1.73
N GLU A 130 -3.90 -7.27 0.52
CA GLU A 130 -3.47 -8.63 0.18
C GLU A 130 -1.99 -8.72 -0.20
N LEU A 131 -1.36 -7.61 -0.59
CA LEU A 131 0.03 -7.62 -1.04
C LEU A 131 1.01 -7.44 0.13
N ASP A 132 2.03 -8.28 0.20
CA ASP A 132 3.20 -8.04 1.05
C ASP A 132 4.19 -7.06 0.40
N GLU A 133 5.18 -6.58 1.16
CA GLU A 133 6.16 -5.61 0.66
C GLU A 133 6.95 -6.19 -0.52
N ARG A 134 7.28 -7.48 -0.47
CA ARG A 134 8.02 -8.18 -1.53
C ARG A 134 7.24 -8.17 -2.85
N GLN A 135 5.93 -8.39 -2.81
CA GLN A 135 5.06 -8.40 -3.97
C GLN A 135 4.97 -7.01 -4.60
N ILE A 136 4.91 -5.95 -3.78
CA ILE A 136 4.96 -4.57 -4.30
C ILE A 136 6.31 -4.31 -5.00
N LEU A 137 7.43 -4.74 -4.39
CA LEU A 137 8.76 -4.57 -5.01
C LEU A 137 8.86 -5.32 -6.35
N ILE A 138 8.37 -6.56 -6.38
CA ILE A 138 8.37 -7.38 -7.60
C ILE A 138 7.45 -6.78 -8.67
N LEU A 139 6.29 -6.24 -8.29
CA LEU A 139 5.38 -5.59 -9.22
C LEU A 139 6.01 -4.34 -9.84
N ALA A 140 6.62 -3.48 -9.01
CA ALA A 140 7.27 -2.25 -9.44
C ALA A 140 8.42 -2.49 -10.43
N ARG A 141 9.16 -3.59 -10.30
CA ARG A 141 10.22 -3.99 -11.25
C ARG A 141 9.72 -4.10 -12.71
N TYR A 142 8.43 -4.31 -12.95
CA TYR A 142 7.87 -4.38 -14.31
C TYR A 142 7.64 -3.01 -14.96
N LEU A 143 7.92 -1.90 -14.24
CA LEU A 143 8.03 -0.58 -14.83
C LEU A 143 9.42 -0.40 -15.48
N PRO A 144 9.53 0.17 -16.69
CA PRO A 144 10.77 0.31 -17.45
C PRO A 144 11.94 0.90 -16.65
N GLN A 145 11.67 1.94 -15.87
CA GLN A 145 12.68 2.65 -15.08
C GLN A 145 13.15 1.91 -13.82
N TYR A 146 12.42 0.88 -13.39
CA TYR A 146 12.74 0.07 -12.20
C TYR A 146 13.21 -1.35 -12.57
N GLY A 147 13.44 -1.59 -13.86
CA GLY A 147 13.93 -2.86 -14.39
C GLY A 147 15.38 -3.18 -14.01
N TRP A 148 15.92 -4.23 -14.63
CA TRP A 148 17.29 -4.70 -14.40
C TRP A 148 18.33 -3.59 -14.56
N GLY A 149 19.26 -3.50 -13.61
CA GLY A 149 20.36 -2.52 -13.63
C GLY A 149 19.99 -1.12 -13.14
N SER A 150 18.70 -0.83 -12.91
CA SER A 150 18.26 0.41 -12.25
C SER A 150 18.74 0.50 -10.80
N ASP A 151 18.77 1.70 -10.25
CA ASP A 151 19.11 1.90 -8.84
C ASP A 151 18.08 1.26 -7.91
N TYR A 152 16.80 1.28 -8.32
CA TYR A 152 15.74 0.53 -7.66
C TYR A 152 16.06 -0.98 -7.57
N TYR A 153 16.48 -1.58 -8.69
CA TYR A 153 16.84 -3.00 -8.72
C TYR A 153 18.00 -3.31 -7.77
N LYS A 154 19.05 -2.47 -7.76
CA LYS A 154 20.20 -2.64 -6.88
C LYS A 154 19.83 -2.52 -5.40
N GLN A 155 19.05 -1.50 -5.06
CA GLN A 155 18.57 -1.28 -3.68
C GLN A 155 17.72 -2.45 -3.17
N HIS A 156 16.98 -3.10 -4.06
CA HIS A 156 16.08 -4.21 -3.71
C HIS A 156 16.59 -5.58 -4.18
N ALA A 157 17.88 -5.73 -4.49
CA ALA A 157 18.47 -6.96 -5.01
C ALA A 157 18.26 -8.17 -4.08
N ALA A 158 18.19 -7.95 -2.76
CA ALA A 158 17.87 -9.00 -1.79
C ALA A 158 16.55 -9.73 -2.12
N VAL A 159 15.58 -9.04 -2.73
CA VAL A 159 14.28 -9.58 -3.15
C VAL A 159 14.25 -9.88 -4.65
N LEU A 160 14.77 -8.98 -5.47
CA LEU A 160 14.60 -9.02 -6.92
C LEU A 160 15.61 -9.91 -7.63
N ASP A 161 16.78 -10.14 -7.01
CA ASP A 161 17.85 -10.92 -7.61
C ASP A 161 17.62 -12.42 -7.48
N ILE A 162 17.23 -13.01 -8.59
CA ILE A 162 16.98 -14.45 -8.78
C ILE A 162 17.86 -15.02 -9.89
N SER A 163 18.99 -14.37 -10.17
CA SER A 163 19.87 -14.76 -11.28
C SER A 163 20.60 -16.08 -11.03
N GLU A 164 20.71 -16.52 -9.78
CA GLU A 164 21.35 -17.79 -9.45
C GLU A 164 20.57 -18.96 -10.08
N PRO A 165 21.17 -19.75 -10.99
CA PRO A 165 20.50 -20.86 -11.64
C PRO A 165 20.19 -21.96 -10.62
N LEU A 166 18.99 -22.55 -10.74
CA LEU A 166 18.65 -23.74 -9.98
C LEU A 166 19.34 -24.96 -10.60
N THR A 167 20.24 -25.58 -9.85
CA THR A 167 20.97 -26.80 -10.21
C THR A 167 20.79 -27.84 -9.10
N MET A 168 21.13 -29.10 -9.36
CA MET A 168 21.02 -30.16 -8.32
C MET A 168 21.84 -29.87 -7.06
N GLY A 169 22.83 -28.97 -7.11
CA GLY A 169 23.64 -28.55 -5.97
C GLY A 169 23.25 -27.19 -5.36
N SER A 170 22.14 -26.58 -5.81
CA SER A 170 21.72 -25.28 -5.28
C SER A 170 21.47 -25.34 -3.78
N SER A 171 21.88 -24.29 -3.07
CA SER A 171 21.69 -24.21 -1.63
C SER A 171 20.20 -24.17 -1.27
N GLN A 172 19.85 -24.64 -0.07
CA GLN A 172 18.48 -24.55 0.44
C GLN A 172 17.99 -23.09 0.50
N GLN A 173 18.90 -22.13 0.73
CA GLN A 173 18.59 -20.71 0.73
C GLN A 173 18.17 -20.24 -0.66
N THR A 174 18.89 -20.62 -1.71
CA THR A 174 18.58 -20.31 -3.10
C THR A 174 17.23 -20.90 -3.51
N LEU A 175 17.00 -22.17 -3.19
CA LEU A 175 15.72 -22.85 -3.48
C LEU A 175 14.55 -22.15 -2.79
N THR A 176 14.71 -21.80 -1.51
CA THR A 176 13.69 -21.12 -0.72
C THR A 176 13.42 -19.71 -1.24
N LYS A 177 14.47 -18.94 -1.53
CA LYS A 177 14.36 -17.60 -2.13
C LYS A 177 13.58 -17.67 -3.44
N ARG A 178 13.87 -18.67 -4.28
CA ARG A 178 13.19 -18.86 -5.55
C ARG A 178 11.72 -19.23 -5.38
N ALA A 179 11.40 -20.17 -4.50
CA ALA A 179 10.02 -20.57 -4.20
C ALA A 179 9.17 -19.38 -3.73
N TYR A 180 9.71 -18.53 -2.86
CA TYR A 180 9.03 -17.32 -2.42
C TYR A 180 8.82 -16.29 -3.53
N TYR A 181 9.80 -16.11 -4.42
CA TYR A 181 9.67 -15.24 -5.58
C TYR A 181 8.58 -15.76 -6.53
N ASP A 182 8.59 -17.06 -6.85
CA ASP A 182 7.61 -17.67 -7.75
C ASP A 182 6.20 -17.62 -7.15
N HIS A 183 6.04 -17.79 -5.83
CA HIS A 183 4.77 -17.58 -5.12
C HIS A 183 4.28 -16.12 -5.24
N ALA A 184 5.18 -15.15 -5.04
CA ALA A 184 4.83 -13.73 -5.17
C ALA A 184 4.37 -13.40 -6.59
N VAL A 185 5.09 -13.85 -7.62
CA VAL A 185 4.68 -13.66 -9.02
C VAL A 185 3.35 -14.33 -9.32
N SER A 186 3.14 -15.56 -8.84
CA SER A 186 1.88 -16.28 -9.05
C SER A 186 0.69 -15.54 -8.44
N LYS A 187 0.85 -14.95 -7.24
CA LYS A 187 -0.19 -14.12 -6.62
C LYS A 187 -0.47 -12.85 -7.42
N LEU A 188 0.57 -12.17 -7.91
CA LEU A 188 0.40 -10.97 -8.74
C LEU A 188 -0.32 -11.28 -10.06
N VAL A 189 -0.09 -12.45 -10.66
CA VAL A 189 -0.84 -12.92 -11.83
C VAL A 189 -2.29 -13.25 -11.44
N ALA A 190 -2.53 -13.95 -10.32
CA ALA A 190 -3.87 -14.30 -9.85
C ALA A 190 -4.73 -13.06 -9.54
N LEU A 191 -4.11 -11.97 -9.07
CA LEU A 191 -4.76 -10.68 -8.82
C LEU A 191 -4.88 -9.81 -10.09
N ASN A 192 -4.54 -10.32 -11.28
CA ASN A 192 -4.51 -9.58 -12.54
C ASN A 192 -3.64 -8.31 -12.52
N LEU A 193 -2.59 -8.29 -11.69
CA LEU A 193 -1.62 -7.19 -11.64
C LEU A 193 -0.47 -7.42 -12.62
N LEU A 194 -0.22 -8.68 -12.99
CA LEU A 194 0.67 -9.09 -14.07
C LEU A 194 -0.10 -9.91 -15.12
N LYS A 195 0.34 -9.81 -16.38
CA LYS A 195 -0.12 -10.67 -17.46
C LYS A 195 0.99 -11.62 -17.88
N GLU A 196 0.64 -12.86 -18.13
CA GLU A 196 1.55 -13.84 -18.72
C GLU A 196 1.31 -13.93 -20.23
N SER A 197 2.39 -13.89 -21.00
CA SER A 197 2.39 -14.24 -22.42
C SER A 197 3.02 -15.62 -22.55
N PHE A 198 2.36 -16.53 -23.27
CA PHE A 198 2.82 -17.90 -23.43
C PHE A 198 3.62 -18.06 -24.72
N ARG A 199 4.62 -18.94 -24.70
CA ARG A 199 5.35 -19.31 -25.91
C ARG A 199 4.42 -20.09 -26.82
N THR A 200 4.33 -19.68 -28.07
CA THR A 200 3.57 -20.41 -29.09
C THR A 200 4.50 -21.38 -29.83
N GLY A 201 3.96 -22.56 -30.11
CA GLY A 201 4.57 -23.60 -30.93
C GLY A 201 3.98 -23.59 -32.33
N GLU A 202 4.04 -24.75 -32.99
CA GLU A 202 3.36 -24.93 -34.27
C GLU A 202 1.85 -24.69 -34.13
N TYR A 203 1.22 -24.18 -35.20
CA TYR A 203 -0.21 -23.90 -35.25
C TYR A 203 -0.73 -22.89 -34.21
N GLN A 204 0.14 -22.02 -33.69
CA GLN A 204 -0.21 -21.00 -32.67
C GLN A 204 -0.71 -21.58 -31.33
N LEU A 205 -0.48 -22.86 -31.08
CA LEU A 205 -0.81 -23.49 -29.80
C LEU A 205 0.27 -23.17 -28.75
N PRO A 206 -0.07 -23.00 -27.46
CA PRO A 206 0.93 -22.84 -26.42
C PRO A 206 1.88 -24.04 -26.35
N LYS A 207 3.19 -23.79 -26.28
CA LYS A 207 4.16 -24.83 -25.90
C LYS A 207 3.92 -25.22 -24.46
N LEU A 208 3.95 -26.51 -24.18
CA LEU A 208 3.83 -27.02 -22.83
C LEU A 208 5.22 -27.29 -22.25
N ASP A 209 5.40 -26.97 -20.97
CA ASP A 209 6.56 -27.35 -20.19
C ASP A 209 6.55 -28.86 -19.87
N HIS A 210 7.60 -29.33 -19.19
CA HIS A 210 7.73 -30.73 -18.78
C HIS A 210 6.62 -31.22 -17.83
N ASN A 211 5.82 -30.30 -17.26
CA ASN A 211 4.69 -30.60 -16.38
C ASN A 211 3.34 -30.43 -17.10
N GLY A 212 3.33 -30.22 -18.42
CA GLY A 212 2.11 -30.05 -19.20
C GLY A 212 1.45 -28.67 -19.05
N ARG A 213 2.15 -27.68 -18.49
CA ARG A 213 1.64 -26.30 -18.33
C ARG A 213 2.11 -25.42 -19.49
N PRO A 214 1.32 -24.42 -19.92
CA PRO A 214 1.79 -23.44 -20.89
C PRO A 214 3.10 -22.78 -20.46
N GLU A 215 4.10 -22.84 -21.33
CA GLU A 215 5.41 -22.26 -21.09
C GLU A 215 5.31 -20.73 -21.16
N VAL A 216 5.59 -20.05 -20.06
CA VAL A 216 5.55 -18.58 -19.99
C VAL A 216 6.73 -18.01 -20.77
N SER A 217 6.44 -17.24 -21.81
CA SER A 217 7.43 -16.53 -22.62
C SER A 217 7.90 -15.25 -21.92
N ASN A 218 6.94 -14.47 -21.45
CA ASN A 218 7.21 -13.18 -20.83
C ASN A 218 6.09 -12.84 -19.84
N ARG A 219 6.37 -11.92 -18.92
CA ARG A 219 5.38 -11.29 -18.06
C ARG A 219 5.43 -9.78 -18.23
N THR A 220 4.28 -9.15 -18.28
CA THR A 220 4.16 -7.70 -18.41
C THR A 220 3.25 -7.15 -17.33
N LEU A 221 3.44 -5.88 -16.98
CA LEU A 221 2.55 -5.18 -16.08
C LEU A 221 1.13 -5.13 -16.69
N ALA A 222 0.11 -5.51 -15.91
CA ALA A 222 -1.28 -5.34 -16.31
C ALA A 222 -1.72 -3.89 -16.06
N ARG A 223 -2.82 -3.44 -16.69
CA ARG A 223 -3.37 -2.10 -16.45
C ARG A 223 -3.72 -1.86 -14.98
N LEU A 224 -4.38 -2.82 -14.34
CA LEU A 224 -4.68 -2.75 -12.91
C LEU A 224 -3.40 -2.69 -12.06
N GLY A 225 -2.37 -3.45 -12.44
CA GLY A 225 -1.05 -3.38 -11.78
C GLY A 225 -0.41 -2.00 -11.90
N ALA A 226 -0.49 -1.37 -13.07
CA ALA A 226 0.00 -0.02 -13.30
C ALA A 226 -0.76 1.01 -12.46
N GLN A 227 -2.10 0.94 -12.43
CA GLN A 227 -2.93 1.81 -11.59
C GLN A 227 -2.61 1.63 -10.10
N VAL A 228 -2.44 0.39 -9.62
CA VAL A 228 -2.02 0.14 -8.23
C VAL A 228 -0.71 0.86 -7.95
N LEU A 229 0.33 0.66 -8.77
CA LEU A 229 1.63 1.31 -8.56
C LEU A 229 1.53 2.84 -8.60
N GLU A 230 0.75 3.40 -9.52
CA GLU A 230 0.51 4.83 -9.59
C GLU A 230 -0.14 5.36 -8.30
N HIS A 231 -1.19 4.71 -7.80
CA HIS A 231 -1.82 5.08 -6.53
C HIS A 231 -0.88 4.96 -5.33
N LEU A 232 0.06 4.01 -5.37
CA LEU A 232 1.14 3.89 -4.38
C LEU A 232 2.22 4.97 -4.49
N GLY A 233 2.17 5.83 -5.51
CA GLY A 233 3.12 6.93 -5.70
C GLY A 233 4.33 6.58 -6.55
N PHE A 234 4.32 5.44 -7.25
CA PHE A 234 5.33 5.16 -8.27
C PHE A 234 5.05 6.01 -9.51
N GLU A 235 6.11 6.46 -10.17
CA GLU A 235 5.99 7.14 -11.45
C GLU A 235 5.58 6.11 -12.51
N VAL A 236 4.45 6.31 -13.18
CA VAL A 236 3.97 5.40 -14.22
C VAL A 236 3.78 6.20 -15.49
N ASN A 237 4.54 5.88 -16.54
CA ASN A 237 4.29 6.46 -17.87
C ASN A 237 3.26 5.58 -18.59
N ILE A 238 1.98 5.91 -18.42
CA ILE A 238 0.88 5.10 -18.95
C ILE A 238 0.85 5.11 -20.50
N GLU A 239 1.37 6.16 -21.16
CA GLU A 239 1.45 6.25 -22.63
C GLU A 239 2.30 5.14 -23.25
N SER A 240 3.23 4.55 -22.50
CA SER A 240 4.04 3.42 -22.97
C SER A 240 3.31 2.06 -22.98
N TYR A 241 2.05 2.03 -22.52
CA TYR A 241 1.23 0.81 -22.39
C TYR A 241 -0.11 0.89 -23.16
N TYR A 242 -0.29 1.94 -23.98
CA TYR A 242 -1.40 2.14 -24.93
C TYR A 242 -0.92 2.02 -26.37
#